data_AF-A0A830FR10-F1
#
_entry.id   AF-A0A830FR10-F1
#
_cell.length_a   1.000
_cell.length_b   1.000
_cell.length_c   1.000
_cell.angle_alpha   90.00
_cell.angle_beta   90.00
_cell.angle_gamma   90.00
#
_symmetry.space_group_name_H-M   'P 1'
#
loop_
_entity.id
_entity.type
_entity.pdbx_description
1 polymer ?
#
loop_
_entity_poly.entity_id
_entity_poly.type
_entity_poly.pdbx_seq_one_letter_code
_entity_poly.pdbx_strand_id
1 'polypeptide(L)'
;MQVFGKNRIRESAPILDDALRPLRRWKQLREPDEDEAVFPRLDNAAKAIDPTPSITTQSARNILANLCEWSEYDFEEPLKPHGARRGLGREIYRENPQLAQDVLRHKSIETTHEGYAQEAAKRTRDEANDIIGGE
;
A
#
# COMPACT_ATOMS: atom_id res chain seq x y z
N MET A 1 -11.81 0.82 9.83
CA MET A 1 -11.35 -0.37 10.57
C MET A 1 -10.14 0.01 11.42
N GLN A 2 -9.93 -0.61 12.58
CA GLN A 2 -8.76 -0.35 13.45
C GLN A 2 -7.69 -1.42 13.19
N VAL A 3 -6.43 -1.02 13.05
CA VAL A 3 -5.27 -1.91 12.87
C VAL A 3 -4.19 -1.59 13.90
N PHE A 4 -3.33 -2.55 14.24
CA PHE A 4 -2.18 -2.29 15.09
C PHE A 4 -1.12 -1.48 14.33
N GLY A 5 -0.83 -0.27 14.83
CA GLY A 5 0.28 0.55 14.36
C GLY A 5 1.64 0.04 14.85
N LYS A 6 2.72 0.72 14.43
CA LYS A 6 4.11 0.35 14.81
C LYS A 6 4.35 0.26 16.32
N ASN A 7 3.59 1.03 17.10
CA ASN A 7 3.68 1.06 18.57
C ASN A 7 2.69 0.10 19.24
N ARG A 8 2.07 -0.82 18.49
CA ARG A 8 0.98 -1.72 18.95
C ARG A 8 -0.24 -0.98 19.52
N ILE A 9 -0.43 0.28 19.14
CA ILE A 9 -1.65 1.04 19.42
C ILE A 9 -2.62 0.80 18.26
N ARG A 10 -3.90 0.59 18.56
CA ARG A 10 -4.94 0.48 17.54
C ARG A 10 -5.18 1.85 16.91
N GLU A 11 -5.03 1.93 15.60
CA GLU A 11 -5.21 3.14 14.82
C GLU A 11 -6.20 2.87 13.69
N SER A 12 -7.03 3.86 13.35
CA SER A 12 -7.90 3.73 12.19
C SER A 12 -7.04 3.63 10.92
N ALA A 13 -7.31 2.68 10.04
CA ALA A 13 -6.68 2.61 8.73
C ALA A 13 -7.74 2.64 7.63
N PRO A 14 -7.56 3.47 6.60
CA PRO A 14 -8.40 3.45 5.41
C PRO A 14 -8.01 2.22 4.58
N ILE A 15 -8.72 1.11 4.80
CA ILE A 15 -8.59 -0.09 3.97
C ILE A 15 -9.66 0.02 2.88
N LEU A 16 -9.24 -0.02 1.62
CA LEU A 16 -10.14 0.00 0.46
C LEU A 16 -10.97 -1.29 0.43
N ASP A 17 -12.20 -1.19 -0.07
CA ASP A 17 -13.12 -2.33 -0.14
C ASP A 17 -12.55 -3.49 -0.98
N ASP A 18 -11.76 -3.17 -2.01
CA ASP A 18 -11.06 -4.16 -2.84
C ASP A 18 -10.05 -4.99 -2.05
N ALA A 19 -9.46 -4.42 -1.00
CA ALA A 19 -8.57 -5.15 -0.10
C ALA A 19 -9.34 -5.99 0.95
N LEU A 20 -10.61 -5.66 1.25
CA LEU A 20 -11.39 -6.40 2.25
C LEU A 20 -11.75 -7.81 1.79
N ARG A 21 -12.09 -8.00 0.50
CA ARG A 21 -12.44 -9.32 -0.04
C ARG A 21 -11.31 -10.36 0.14
N PRO A 22 -10.07 -10.13 -0.33
CA PRO A 22 -8.98 -11.09 -0.14
C PRO A 22 -8.62 -11.26 1.34
N LEU A 23 -8.68 -10.20 2.16
CA LEU A 23 -8.42 -10.31 3.61
C LEU A 23 -9.45 -11.20 4.32
N ARG A 24 -10.74 -11.09 3.97
CA ARG A 24 -11.78 -11.96 4.51
C ARG A 24 -11.58 -13.40 4.08
N ARG A 25 -11.26 -13.63 2.80
CA ARG A 25 -10.96 -14.97 2.29
C ARG A 25 -9.76 -15.59 2.99
N TRP A 26 -8.71 -14.80 3.20
CA TRP A 26 -7.52 -15.20 3.93
C TRP A 26 -7.83 -15.58 5.39
N LYS A 27 -8.63 -14.77 6.09
CA LYS A 27 -9.10 -15.09 7.44
C LYS A 27 -9.87 -16.42 7.48
N GLN A 28 -10.77 -16.65 6.52
CA GLN A 28 -11.55 -17.89 6.42
C GLN A 28 -10.67 -19.12 6.17
N LEU A 29 -9.60 -18.98 5.37
CA LEU A 29 -8.70 -20.09 5.06
C LEU A 29 -7.83 -20.50 6.24
N ARG A 30 -7.49 -19.53 7.09
CA ARG A 30 -6.54 -19.74 8.18
C ARG A 30 -7.14 -19.93 9.54
N GLU A 31 -8.35 -19.43 9.76
CA GLU A 31 -9.01 -19.45 11.07
C GLU A 31 -8.06 -18.98 12.20
N PRO A 32 -7.46 -17.77 12.07
CA PRO A 32 -6.40 -17.33 12.97
C PRO A 32 -6.92 -17.06 14.39
N ASP A 33 -6.05 -17.25 15.37
CA ASP A 33 -6.26 -16.81 16.75
C ASP A 33 -6.37 -15.28 16.84
N GLU A 34 -6.98 -14.76 17.92
CA GLU A 34 -7.28 -13.33 18.08
C GLU A 34 -6.03 -12.43 18.02
N ASP A 35 -4.90 -12.92 18.56
CA ASP A 35 -3.64 -12.18 18.64
C ASP A 35 -2.64 -12.53 17.53
N GLU A 36 -3.02 -13.40 16.59
CA GLU A 36 -2.14 -13.79 15.50
C GLU A 36 -1.99 -12.65 14.47
N ALA A 37 -0.78 -12.51 13.93
CA ALA A 37 -0.54 -11.56 12.85
C ALA A 37 -1.45 -11.87 11.64
N VAL A 38 -1.96 -10.82 10.99
CA VAL A 38 -2.76 -10.96 9.75
C VAL A 38 -1.98 -11.76 8.71
N PHE A 39 -0.69 -11.44 8.54
CA PHE A 39 0.23 -12.17 7.67
C PHE A 39 1.38 -12.72 8.53
N PRO A 40 1.24 -13.92 9.12
CA PRO A 40 2.27 -14.53 9.94
C PRO A 40 3.35 -15.13 9.04
N ARG A 41 4.53 -15.31 9.61
CA ARG A 41 5.53 -16.18 9.02
C ARG A 41 5.12 -17.64 9.18
N LEU A 42 5.18 -18.39 8.09
CA LEU A 42 4.78 -19.80 8.05
C LEU A 42 5.97 -20.77 8.11
N ASP A 43 7.19 -20.25 8.27
CA ASP A 43 8.38 -21.07 8.48
C ASP A 43 8.38 -21.72 9.88
N ASN A 44 9.04 -22.88 10.00
CA ASN A 44 9.05 -23.66 11.24
C ASN A 44 9.64 -22.90 12.42
N ALA A 45 10.59 -22.00 12.19
CA ALA A 45 11.19 -21.20 13.25
C ALA A 45 10.19 -20.19 13.82
N ALA A 46 9.37 -19.56 12.97
CA ALA A 46 8.33 -18.64 13.38
C ALA A 46 7.16 -19.33 14.10
N LYS A 47 6.76 -20.53 13.66
CA LYS A 47 5.68 -21.31 14.28
C LYS A 47 5.97 -21.72 15.73
N ALA A 48 7.24 -21.73 16.14
CA ALA A 48 7.64 -22.02 17.51
C ALA A 48 7.54 -20.79 18.45
N ILE A 49 7.18 -19.61 17.94
CA ILE A 49 7.04 -18.36 18.69
C ILE A 49 5.55 -18.04 18.83
N ASP A 50 5.09 -17.74 20.04
CA ASP A 50 3.71 -17.40 20.34
C ASP A 50 3.58 -15.93 20.84
N PRO A 51 2.82 -15.06 20.15
CA PRO A 51 2.13 -15.29 18.88
C PRO A 51 3.10 -15.37 17.71
N THR A 52 2.71 -16.11 16.66
CA THR A 52 3.53 -16.25 15.46
C THR A 52 3.83 -14.87 14.86
N PRO A 53 5.11 -14.52 14.63
CA PRO A 53 5.48 -13.18 14.19
C PRO A 53 4.96 -12.89 12.78
N SER A 54 4.69 -11.61 12.51
CA SER A 54 4.32 -11.13 11.17
C SER A 54 5.46 -11.36 10.15
N ILE A 55 5.10 -11.45 8.86
CA ILE A 55 6.08 -11.50 7.76
C ILE A 55 7.05 -10.32 7.81
N THR A 56 8.28 -10.58 7.37
CA THR A 56 9.29 -9.54 7.23
C THR A 56 9.08 -8.74 5.94
N THR A 57 9.67 -7.55 5.86
CA THR A 57 9.74 -6.79 4.61
C THR A 57 10.39 -7.58 3.47
N GLN A 58 11.40 -8.41 3.77
CA GLN A 58 12.02 -9.26 2.75
C GLN A 58 11.05 -10.34 2.26
N SER A 59 10.32 -10.98 3.18
CA SER A 59 9.29 -11.96 2.83
C SER A 59 8.20 -11.34 1.95
N ALA A 60 7.74 -10.13 2.26
CA ALA A 60 6.78 -9.41 1.43
C ALA A 60 7.33 -9.10 0.02
N ARG A 61 8.61 -8.71 -0.10
CA ARG A 61 9.27 -8.50 -1.40
C ARG A 61 9.36 -9.79 -2.22
N ASN A 62 9.71 -10.91 -1.58
CA ASN A 62 9.81 -12.20 -2.25
C ASN A 62 8.42 -12.66 -2.76
N ILE A 63 7.37 -12.47 -1.96
CA ILE A 63 5.99 -12.77 -2.39
C ILE A 63 5.63 -11.96 -3.64
N LEU A 64 5.93 -10.66 -3.66
CA LEU A 64 5.66 -9.84 -4.85
C LEU A 64 6.48 -10.26 -6.07
N ALA A 65 7.75 -10.65 -5.88
CA ALA A 65 8.57 -11.17 -6.96
C ALA A 65 7.98 -12.44 -7.58
N ASN A 66 7.57 -13.40 -6.74
CA ASN A 66 6.91 -14.62 -7.21
C ASN A 66 5.58 -14.31 -7.91
N LEU A 67 4.79 -13.35 -7.41
CA LEU A 67 3.54 -12.95 -8.06
C LEU A 67 3.79 -12.29 -9.43
N CYS A 68 4.86 -11.50 -9.59
CA CYS A 68 5.28 -10.99 -10.89
C CYS A 68 5.65 -12.13 -11.84
N GLU A 69 6.45 -13.09 -11.38
CA GLU A 69 6.85 -14.27 -12.15
C GLU A 69 5.65 -15.14 -12.58
N TRP A 70 4.63 -15.27 -11.72
CA TRP A 70 3.43 -16.05 -12.02
C TRP A 70 2.42 -15.32 -12.91
N SER A 71 2.59 -14.02 -13.10
CA SER A 71 1.68 -13.23 -13.91
C SER A 71 2.02 -13.34 -15.39
N GLU A 72 1.08 -12.98 -16.24
CA GLU A 72 1.28 -12.92 -17.69
C GLU A 72 1.93 -11.59 -18.14
N TYR A 73 2.39 -10.76 -17.21
CA TYR A 73 2.98 -9.44 -17.49
C TYR A 73 4.50 -9.48 -17.39
N ASP A 74 5.16 -8.79 -18.33
CA ASP A 74 6.61 -8.59 -18.29
C ASP A 74 6.95 -7.39 -17.39
N PHE A 75 7.88 -7.60 -16.46
CA PHE A 75 8.41 -6.58 -15.57
C PHE A 75 9.93 -6.49 -15.71
N GLU A 76 10.46 -5.28 -15.90
CA GLU A 76 11.92 -5.03 -15.85
C GLU A 76 12.50 -5.32 -14.46
N GLU A 77 11.76 -4.95 -13.41
CA GLU A 77 12.05 -5.30 -12.03
C GLU A 77 10.78 -5.74 -11.30
N PRO A 78 10.88 -6.68 -10.34
CA PRO A 78 9.75 -7.04 -9.49
C PRO A 78 9.09 -5.84 -8.80
N LEU A 79 7.76 -5.87 -8.70
CA LEU A 79 7.00 -4.88 -7.95
C LEU A 79 7.44 -4.84 -6.47
N LYS A 80 7.52 -3.63 -5.93
CA LYS A 80 7.94 -3.38 -4.54
C LYS A 80 6.75 -2.83 -3.73
N PRO A 81 6.62 -3.14 -2.42
CA PRO A 81 5.51 -2.62 -1.61
C PRO A 81 5.43 -1.09 -1.61
N HIS A 82 6.59 -0.42 -1.61
CA HIS A 82 6.66 1.04 -1.72
C HIS A 82 6.16 1.56 -3.07
N GLY A 83 6.43 0.83 -4.16
CA GLY A 83 5.93 1.15 -5.49
C GLY A 83 4.40 1.07 -5.55
N ALA A 84 3.81 0.01 -4.98
CA ALA A 84 2.35 -0.14 -4.88
C ALA A 84 1.72 1.01 -4.08
N ARG A 85 2.30 1.37 -2.92
CA ARG A 85 1.85 2.51 -2.12
C ARG A 85 1.92 3.83 -2.89
N ARG A 86 3.02 4.06 -3.65
CA ARG A 86 3.19 5.27 -4.47
C ARG A 86 2.20 5.32 -5.64
N GLY A 87 1.96 4.21 -6.31
CA GLY A 87 1.00 4.12 -7.41
C GLY A 87 -0.40 4.48 -6.94
N LEU A 88 -0.87 3.85 -5.85
CA LEU A 88 -2.16 4.17 -5.25
C LEU A 88 -2.23 5.63 -4.80
N GLY A 89 -1.18 6.12 -4.15
CA GLY A 89 -1.09 7.52 -3.71
C GLY A 89 -1.23 8.52 -4.86
N ARG A 90 -0.57 8.24 -5.98
CA ARG A 90 -0.64 9.08 -7.19
C ARG A 90 -2.02 9.10 -7.79
N GLU A 91 -2.66 7.95 -7.88
CA GLU A 91 -4.00 7.85 -8.45
C GLU A 91 -5.01 8.64 -7.62
N ILE A 92 -4.99 8.48 -6.29
CA ILE A 92 -5.86 9.25 -5.40
C ILE A 92 -5.50 10.74 -5.46
N TYR A 93 -4.22 11.11 -5.56
CA TYR A 93 -3.79 12.51 -5.60
C TYR A 93 -4.26 13.24 -6.85
N ARG A 94 -4.28 12.56 -8.00
CA ARG A 94 -4.80 13.13 -9.26
C ARG A 94 -6.25 13.57 -9.09
N GLU A 95 -7.07 12.75 -8.46
CA GLU A 95 -8.50 13.02 -8.24
C GLU A 95 -8.75 13.95 -7.06
N ASN A 96 -8.08 13.72 -5.93
CA ASN A 96 -8.28 14.43 -4.68
C ASN A 96 -6.99 14.47 -3.81
N PRO A 97 -6.21 15.57 -3.89
CA PRO A 97 -4.98 15.75 -3.12
C PRO A 97 -5.15 15.62 -1.61
N GLN A 98 -6.25 16.12 -1.04
CA GLN A 98 -6.49 16.07 0.40
C GLN A 98 -6.77 14.64 0.85
N LEU A 99 -7.58 13.90 0.09
CA LEU A 99 -7.84 12.49 0.36
C LEU A 99 -6.57 11.65 0.24
N ALA A 100 -5.67 11.95 -0.70
CA ALA A 100 -4.40 11.25 -0.82
C ALA A 100 -3.52 11.40 0.43
N GLN A 101 -3.49 12.60 1.02
CA GLN A 101 -2.79 12.83 2.28
C GLN A 101 -3.40 12.03 3.44
N ASP A 102 -4.72 12.01 3.53
CA ASP A 102 -5.46 11.31 4.59
C ASP A 102 -5.35 9.79 4.47
N VAL A 103 -5.39 9.24 3.24
CA VAL A 103 -5.24 7.81 2.97
C VAL A 103 -3.83 7.33 3.25
N LEU A 104 -2.82 8.12 2.88
CA LEU A 104 -1.42 7.74 3.09
C LEU A 104 -0.93 8.01 4.52
N ARG A 105 -1.69 8.73 5.36
CA ARG A 105 -1.44 9.00 6.79
C ARG A 105 0.03 9.32 7.10
N HIS A 106 0.39 10.59 7.01
CA HIS A 106 1.79 11.00 7.12
C HIS A 106 2.29 11.08 8.57
N LYS A 107 3.35 10.31 8.86
CA LYS A 107 4.45 10.73 9.75
C LYS A 107 5.72 11.15 8.98
N SER A 108 5.68 11.23 7.65
CA SER A 108 6.79 11.78 6.85
C SER A 108 6.21 12.59 5.68
N ILE A 109 5.87 13.85 5.92
CA ILE A 109 5.26 14.75 4.92
C ILE A 109 6.31 15.50 4.08
N GLU A 110 7.60 15.47 4.45
CA GLU A 110 8.64 16.18 3.69
C GLU A 110 8.81 15.63 2.26
N THR A 111 8.60 14.32 2.05
CA THR A 111 8.82 13.69 0.74
C THR A 111 7.58 13.63 -0.16
N THR A 112 6.43 14.13 0.30
CA THR A 112 5.15 14.07 -0.44
C THR A 112 4.83 15.38 -1.15
N HIS A 113 5.53 16.47 -0.85
CA HIS A 113 5.36 17.68 -1.64
C HIS A 113 6.22 17.67 -2.90
N GLU A 114 7.50 17.29 -2.85
CA GLU A 114 8.42 17.51 -3.99
C GLU A 114 8.08 16.70 -5.25
N GLY A 115 7.83 15.40 -5.12
CA GLY A 115 7.53 14.53 -6.27
C GLY A 115 6.16 14.81 -6.90
N TYR A 116 5.16 15.16 -6.09
CA TYR A 116 3.81 15.47 -6.57
C TYR A 116 3.65 16.92 -7.02
N ALA A 117 4.39 17.87 -6.44
CA ALA A 117 4.36 19.27 -6.87
C ALA A 117 4.78 19.44 -8.32
N GLN A 118 5.74 18.63 -8.81
CA GLN A 118 6.12 18.65 -10.23
C GLN A 118 5.00 18.12 -11.14
N GLU A 119 4.32 17.03 -10.77
CA GLU A 119 3.18 16.50 -11.53
C GLU A 119 1.98 17.46 -11.48
N ALA A 120 1.69 18.06 -10.33
CA ALA A 120 0.63 19.05 -10.14
C ALA A 120 0.91 20.32 -10.95
N ALA A 121 2.14 20.86 -10.89
CA ALA A 121 2.55 22.03 -11.66
C ALA A 121 2.45 21.78 -13.17
N LYS A 122 2.82 20.58 -13.64
CA LYS A 122 2.63 20.18 -15.03
C LYS A 122 1.15 20.18 -15.41
N ARG A 123 0.28 19.59 -14.57
CA ARG A 123 -1.18 19.56 -14.83
C ARG A 123 -1.79 20.95 -14.85
N THR A 124 -1.49 21.80 -13.87
CA THR A 124 -1.97 23.19 -13.83
C THR A 124 -1.56 23.96 -15.08
N ARG A 125 -0.32 23.75 -15.57
CA ARG A 125 0.14 24.34 -16.83
C ARG A 125 -0.64 23.81 -18.03
N ASP A 126 -0.84 22.49 -18.12
CA ASP A 126 -1.53 21.86 -19.24
C ASP A 126 -3.01 22.30 -19.27
N GLU A 127 -3.71 22.33 -18.13
CA GLU A 127 -5.08 22.87 -17.99
C GLU A 127 -5.15 24.37 -18.37
N ALA A 128 -4.19 25.18 -17.91
CA ALA A 128 -4.12 26.60 -18.27
C ALA A 128 -3.87 26.80 -19.78
N ASN A 129 -3.04 25.95 -20.40
CA ASN A 129 -2.80 25.98 -21.83
C ASN A 129 -4.02 25.57 -22.64
N ASP A 130 -4.83 24.62 -22.19
CA ASP A 130 -6.09 24.26 -22.86
C ASP A 130 -7.11 25.41 -22.80
N ILE A 131 -7.16 26.16 -21.69
CA ILE A 131 -8.02 27.34 -21.53
C ILE A 131 -7.54 28.50 -22.42
N ILE A 132 -6.21 28.70 -22.53
CA ILE A 132 -5.63 29.81 -23.29
C ILE A 132 -5.54 29.48 -24.79
N GLY A 133 -5.37 28.21 -25.16
CA GLY A 133 -5.16 27.73 -26.53
C GLY A 133 -6.41 27.28 -27.27
N GLY A 134 -7.57 27.25 -26.61
CA GLY A 134 -8.86 27.00 -27.24
C GLY A 134 -9.52 28.27 -27.78
N GLU A 135 -8.99 28.80 -28.89
CA GLU A 135 -9.73 29.65 -29.87
C GLU A 135 -9.87 28.91 -31.20
#